data_AF-A0A7S1FCB5-F1
#
_entry.id   AF-A0A7S1FCB5-F1
#
_cell.length_a   1.000
_cell.length_b   1.000
_cell.length_c   1.000
_cell.angle_alpha   90.00
_cell.angle_beta   90.00
_cell.angle_gamma   90.00
#
_symmetry.space_group_name_H-M   'P 1'
#
loop_
_entity.id
_entity.type
_entity.pdbx_description
1 polymer ?
#
loop_
_entity_poly.entity_id
_entity_poly.type
_entity_poly.pdbx_seq_one_letter_code
_entity_poly.pdbx_strand_id
1 'polypeptide(L)'
;RAWAQVMPTTQYQCESGAQRTTSDEGSSGGGDVESPWQGDRRDVVDLILGCDLSLQGSEPHTALFEDSDDVKRSSLQSSLRGLRDEFLGHISDLKVRTTSLEHELGALVKDPEKRTRIRLSETSTVAGSRTESVDTDSRKRVSFAGSLEPSAMTDVWLADTLLEAKGMPCVSDALQTFQLSVNTASADVEMSEIREDLRQQNELNRQGLQKVYSYVSDFAETVRDDITDAVEGVRNELQSRLEKLEDASRESMRMVACDLRKIVYDEVERDEDLQTTEFVPRTSQRHVSFEGSMTRFTLSQLTSAIRTYTFRETMWDAAFFIGADGLLGPSGTLMLAIGVIANVVIQTMICAFVFRMSLIKESDLGEALVAKALRWAEDTDPVVVKQVCSREFFLPDHFQQFNMHSTLEDYIVSRGPILCAFITVMFMLNICNELRLLCDFGKAVSVLPRGSSTVINSHLKRFHLESITWNRSVMMIPLVLLQFFIAGLLLVTGTLWLVATRSCEELLLNGMALTYIMEVDELIYHFMCPKKIRAIVGSLQPLDMPVARKNCFHQVRQFLPIILALLFVSITSWALILPNSELVERVLEAMCGDGVHWN
;
A
#
# COMPACT_ATOMS: atom_id res chain seq x y z
N ARG A 1 -8.47 -37.08 -3.92
CA ARG A 1 -9.10 -38.44 -3.80
C ARG A 1 -10.62 -38.44 -4.04
N ALA A 2 -11.25 -37.32 -4.43
CA ALA A 2 -12.66 -37.26 -4.83
C ALA A 2 -12.87 -36.91 -6.33
N TRP A 3 -11.89 -37.22 -7.19
CA TRP A 3 -11.90 -36.87 -8.62
C TRP A 3 -11.77 -38.10 -9.55
N ALA A 4 -11.89 -39.31 -9.01
CA ALA A 4 -11.57 -40.55 -9.73
C ALA A 4 -12.79 -41.40 -10.11
N GLN A 5 -14.01 -40.84 -10.19
CA GLN A 5 -15.23 -41.67 -10.33
C GLN A 5 -16.26 -41.24 -11.37
N VAL A 6 -15.94 -40.37 -12.34
CA VAL A 6 -16.88 -40.08 -13.43
C VAL A 6 -16.15 -40.05 -14.78
N MET A 7 -16.13 -41.19 -15.45
CA MET A 7 -15.87 -41.33 -16.89
C MET A 7 -16.73 -42.50 -17.39
N PRO A 8 -17.65 -42.30 -18.34
CA PRO A 8 -18.31 -43.40 -19.03
C PRO A 8 -17.40 -43.92 -20.15
N THR A 9 -17.22 -45.24 -20.22
CA THR A 9 -16.60 -45.94 -21.33
C THR A 9 -17.55 -45.96 -22.54
N THR A 10 -17.32 -45.08 -23.51
CA THR A 10 -17.94 -45.17 -24.84
C THR A 10 -17.03 -45.90 -25.80
N GLN A 11 -17.50 -47.08 -26.22
CA GLN A 11 -16.88 -47.99 -27.18
C GLN A 11 -17.27 -47.54 -28.60
N TYR A 12 -16.31 -47.18 -29.44
CA TYR A 12 -16.56 -46.86 -30.85
C TYR A 12 -16.23 -48.07 -31.73
N GLN A 13 -17.26 -48.61 -32.40
CA GLN A 13 -17.15 -49.49 -33.56
C GLN A 13 -16.91 -48.62 -34.80
N CYS A 14 -15.84 -48.89 -35.55
CA CYS A 14 -15.68 -48.42 -36.93
C CYS A 14 -16.05 -49.56 -37.88
N GLU A 15 -17.11 -49.36 -38.66
CA GLU A 15 -17.47 -50.20 -39.80
C GLU A 15 -16.39 -50.10 -40.89
N SER A 16 -16.01 -51.25 -41.43
CA SER A 16 -15.05 -51.38 -42.53
C SER A 16 -15.80 -51.61 -43.83
N GLY A 17 -15.70 -50.66 -44.76
CA GLY A 17 -16.12 -50.80 -46.15
C GLY A 17 -14.91 -51.13 -47.02
N ALA A 18 -14.72 -52.40 -47.35
CA ALA A 18 -13.70 -52.86 -48.28
C ALA A 18 -14.24 -52.88 -49.71
N GLN A 19 -13.51 -52.30 -50.66
CA GLN A 19 -13.63 -52.64 -52.08
C GLN A 19 -12.24 -52.71 -52.72
N ARG A 20 -11.83 -53.94 -53.06
CA ARG A 20 -10.71 -54.28 -53.93
C ARG A 20 -11.12 -54.09 -55.39
N THR A 21 -10.22 -53.54 -56.21
CA THR A 21 -10.09 -53.91 -57.62
C THR A 21 -8.62 -54.09 -57.97
N THR A 22 -8.33 -55.26 -58.52
CA THR A 22 -7.06 -55.79 -59.03
C THR A 22 -6.80 -55.35 -60.47
N SER A 23 -5.59 -55.69 -60.96
CA SER A 23 -5.11 -55.72 -62.37
C SER A 23 -4.28 -54.47 -62.77
N ASP A 24 -3.09 -54.54 -63.38
CA ASP A 24 -2.41 -55.60 -64.14
C ASP A 24 -0.87 -55.42 -64.14
N GLU A 25 -0.19 -56.54 -64.45
CA GLU A 25 1.25 -56.69 -64.71
C GLU A 25 1.71 -56.07 -66.04
N GLY A 26 2.99 -55.68 -66.12
CA GLY A 26 3.64 -55.28 -67.38
C GLY A 26 5.14 -55.05 -67.26
N SER A 27 5.92 -56.11 -67.49
CA SER A 27 7.39 -56.18 -67.60
C SER A 27 7.95 -55.46 -68.83
N SER A 28 9.16 -54.85 -68.74
CA SER A 28 10.30 -55.13 -69.67
C SER A 28 11.52 -54.19 -69.52
N GLY A 29 12.73 -54.79 -69.52
CA GLY A 29 14.02 -54.26 -70.03
C GLY A 29 14.82 -53.35 -69.08
N GLY A 30 16.11 -53.53 -68.79
CA GLY A 30 17.21 -54.23 -69.45
C GLY A 30 18.39 -53.26 -69.61
N GLY A 31 19.59 -53.58 -69.08
CA GLY A 31 20.82 -52.82 -69.36
C GLY A 31 21.91 -52.90 -68.29
N ASP A 32 22.84 -53.84 -68.45
CA ASP A 32 24.14 -53.95 -67.78
C ASP A 32 25.15 -52.91 -68.30
N VAL A 33 26.02 -52.32 -67.44
CA VAL A 33 27.44 -51.98 -67.75
C VAL A 33 28.30 -51.93 -66.46
N GLU A 34 29.27 -52.86 -66.41
CA GLU A 34 30.65 -52.87 -65.87
C GLU A 34 31.25 -51.73 -65.01
N SER A 35 31.57 -52.06 -63.74
CA SER A 35 32.92 -52.10 -63.07
C SER A 35 33.81 -50.82 -62.91
N PRO A 36 35.03 -50.87 -62.28
CA PRO A 36 35.25 -50.75 -60.83
C PRO A 36 36.44 -49.82 -60.43
N TRP A 37 36.42 -49.06 -59.31
CA TRP A 37 37.67 -48.52 -58.73
C TRP A 37 37.64 -48.38 -57.20
N GLN A 38 38.59 -49.08 -56.57
CA GLN A 38 39.11 -48.85 -55.22
C GLN A 38 40.00 -47.60 -55.20
N GLY A 39 40.04 -46.88 -54.07
CA GLY A 39 41.06 -45.84 -53.84
C GLY A 39 40.94 -45.15 -52.49
N ASP A 40 41.74 -45.63 -51.53
CA ASP A 40 41.99 -45.07 -50.19
C ASP A 40 43.01 -43.90 -50.25
N ARG A 41 43.03 -43.10 -49.17
CA ARG A 41 44.07 -42.14 -48.69
C ARG A 41 43.96 -40.62 -48.97
N ARG A 42 43.58 -39.93 -47.89
CA ARG A 42 44.34 -38.95 -47.05
C ARG A 42 45.11 -37.77 -47.68
N ASP A 43 44.93 -36.65 -46.97
CA ASP A 43 45.79 -35.46 -46.78
C ASP A 43 45.75 -34.43 -47.94
N VAL A 44 45.83 -33.10 -47.80
CA VAL A 44 45.91 -32.09 -46.73
C VAL A 44 45.92 -30.74 -47.50
N VAL A 45 45.26 -29.69 -46.97
CA VAL A 45 45.51 -28.23 -47.21
C VAL A 45 45.09 -27.56 -48.54
N ASP A 46 44.06 -26.70 -48.45
CA ASP A 46 44.06 -25.24 -48.75
C ASP A 46 42.59 -24.72 -48.70
N LEU A 47 42.14 -24.13 -47.59
CA LEU A 47 42.04 -22.68 -47.31
C LEU A 47 41.29 -21.86 -48.39
N ILE A 48 40.13 -21.27 -48.02
CA ILE A 48 39.66 -19.88 -48.29
C ILE A 48 38.10 -19.77 -48.30
N LEU A 49 37.58 -18.88 -47.45
CA LEU A 49 36.19 -18.32 -47.34
C LEU A 49 35.11 -19.29 -46.83
N GLY A 50 34.38 -19.06 -45.73
CA GLY A 50 33.90 -17.81 -45.15
C GLY A 50 32.41 -17.63 -45.49
N CYS A 51 31.51 -18.22 -44.70
CA CYS A 51 30.10 -17.81 -44.60
C CYS A 51 29.50 -18.31 -43.27
N ASP A 52 29.25 -17.34 -42.39
CA ASP A 52 28.30 -17.41 -41.28
C ASP A 52 26.89 -17.75 -41.78
N LEU A 53 26.22 -18.66 -41.10
CA LEU A 53 24.78 -18.87 -41.20
C LEU A 53 24.22 -18.87 -39.78
N SER A 54 23.85 -17.68 -39.32
CA SER A 54 23.11 -17.48 -38.08
C SER A 54 21.62 -17.78 -38.33
N LEU A 55 21.08 -18.66 -37.49
CA LEU A 55 19.69 -19.11 -37.49
C LEU A 55 18.79 -18.04 -36.86
N GLN A 56 17.81 -17.60 -37.64
CA GLN A 56 16.91 -16.49 -37.31
C GLN A 56 15.62 -16.99 -36.62
N GLY A 57 15.29 -16.34 -35.50
CA GLY A 57 14.19 -16.65 -34.59
C GLY A 57 13.09 -15.55 -34.50
N SER A 58 12.40 -15.19 -35.58
CA SER A 58 11.15 -14.38 -35.63
C SER A 58 9.83 -15.13 -35.32
N GLU A 59 8.98 -14.61 -34.43
CA GLU A 59 7.55 -14.25 -34.68
C GLU A 59 6.75 -14.00 -33.38
N PRO A 60 5.58 -13.29 -33.41
CA PRO A 60 4.90 -12.69 -34.57
C PRO A 60 4.56 -11.18 -34.43
N HIS A 61 4.29 -10.56 -35.58
CA HIS A 61 3.61 -9.29 -35.74
C HIS A 61 2.10 -9.48 -35.65
N THR A 62 1.47 -8.82 -34.68
CA THR A 62 0.04 -8.49 -34.65
C THR A 62 -0.19 -7.28 -35.54
N ALA A 63 -0.69 -7.50 -36.76
CA ALA A 63 -1.22 -6.44 -37.62
C ALA A 63 -2.28 -7.06 -38.53
N LEU A 64 -3.42 -7.46 -37.94
CA LEU A 64 -4.71 -7.67 -38.61
C LEU A 64 -5.88 -7.98 -37.64
N PHE A 65 -5.70 -7.78 -36.33
CA PHE A 65 -6.74 -7.97 -35.30
C PHE A 65 -6.99 -6.75 -34.40
N GLU A 66 -6.46 -5.56 -34.75
CA GLU A 66 -6.62 -4.36 -33.91
C GLU A 66 -8.06 -3.82 -33.87
N ASP A 67 -8.90 -4.05 -34.89
CA ASP A 67 -10.28 -3.53 -34.86
C ASP A 67 -11.24 -4.32 -33.96
N SER A 68 -10.92 -5.57 -33.58
CA SER A 68 -11.81 -6.37 -32.73
C SER A 68 -11.50 -6.25 -31.24
N ASP A 69 -10.25 -6.03 -30.87
CA ASP A 69 -9.84 -6.02 -29.46
C ASP A 69 -9.89 -4.62 -28.83
N ASP A 70 -9.80 -3.55 -29.61
CA ASP A 70 -10.03 -2.18 -29.13
C ASP A 70 -11.51 -1.89 -28.86
N VAL A 71 -12.43 -2.48 -29.64
CA VAL A 71 -13.88 -2.45 -29.35
C VAL A 71 -14.20 -3.23 -28.06
N LYS A 72 -13.45 -4.31 -27.77
CA LYS A 72 -13.66 -5.12 -26.56
C LYS A 72 -13.05 -4.50 -25.30
N ARG A 73 -11.86 -3.89 -25.39
CA ARG A 73 -11.29 -3.09 -24.29
C ARG A 73 -12.12 -1.87 -23.97
N SER A 74 -12.67 -1.19 -24.99
CA SER A 74 -13.55 -0.04 -24.77
C SER A 74 -14.88 -0.43 -24.13
N SER A 75 -15.44 -1.60 -24.44
CA SER A 75 -16.66 -2.13 -23.78
C SER A 75 -16.45 -2.49 -22.31
N LEU A 76 -15.28 -3.04 -21.96
CA LEU A 76 -14.98 -3.39 -20.57
C LEU A 76 -14.62 -2.14 -19.75
N GLN A 77 -13.90 -1.19 -20.36
CA GLN A 77 -13.63 0.11 -19.75
C GLN A 77 -14.89 0.98 -19.62
N SER A 78 -15.85 0.91 -20.55
CA SER A 78 -17.11 1.65 -20.44
C SER A 78 -17.98 1.08 -19.30
N SER A 79 -18.03 -0.24 -19.16
CA SER A 79 -18.75 -0.91 -18.05
C SER A 79 -18.14 -0.56 -16.69
N LEU A 80 -16.80 -0.57 -16.58
CA LEU A 80 -16.10 -0.19 -15.35
C LEU A 80 -16.22 1.32 -15.03
N ARG A 81 -16.30 2.19 -16.04
CA ARG A 81 -16.60 3.62 -15.80
C ARG A 81 -18.03 3.82 -15.33
N GLY A 82 -19.00 3.10 -15.89
CA GLY A 82 -20.40 3.15 -15.45
C GLY A 82 -20.54 2.81 -13.97
N LEU A 83 -19.98 1.67 -13.55
CA LEU A 83 -19.96 1.23 -12.14
C LEU A 83 -19.29 2.24 -11.21
N ARG A 84 -18.17 2.82 -11.64
CA ARG A 84 -17.46 3.85 -10.85
C ARG A 84 -18.30 5.12 -10.70
N ASP A 85 -18.91 5.58 -11.78
CA ASP A 85 -19.64 6.84 -11.80
C ASP A 85 -20.98 6.70 -11.03
N GLU A 86 -21.62 5.53 -11.06
CA GLU A 86 -22.78 5.17 -10.21
C GLU A 86 -22.41 5.13 -8.72
N PHE A 87 -21.29 4.49 -8.37
CA PHE A 87 -20.76 4.46 -7.02
C PHE A 87 -20.44 5.87 -6.47
N LEU A 88 -19.82 6.72 -7.29
CA LEU A 88 -19.55 8.11 -6.93
C LEU A 88 -20.84 8.94 -6.76
N GLY A 89 -21.88 8.64 -7.54
CA GLY A 89 -23.22 9.22 -7.39
C GLY A 89 -23.83 8.91 -6.02
N HIS A 90 -23.76 7.65 -5.58
CA HIS A 90 -24.25 7.24 -4.26
C HIS A 90 -23.47 7.87 -3.11
N ILE A 91 -22.14 7.97 -3.21
CA ILE A 91 -21.31 8.66 -2.21
C ILE A 91 -21.70 10.15 -2.12
N SER A 92 -21.95 10.78 -3.26
CA SER A 92 -22.38 12.17 -3.30
C SER A 92 -23.75 12.37 -2.62
N ASP A 93 -24.71 11.48 -2.87
CA ASP A 93 -26.04 11.55 -2.21
C ASP A 93 -25.93 11.33 -0.70
N LEU A 94 -25.07 10.38 -0.26
CA LEU A 94 -24.80 10.16 1.15
C LEU A 94 -24.23 11.41 1.82
N LYS A 95 -23.27 12.07 1.17
CA LYS A 95 -22.64 13.29 1.68
C LYS A 95 -23.63 14.45 1.82
N VAL A 96 -24.55 14.61 0.86
CA VAL A 96 -25.61 15.64 0.91
C VAL A 96 -26.59 15.37 2.05
N ARG A 97 -26.91 14.10 2.33
CA ARG A 97 -27.80 13.75 3.45
C ARG A 97 -27.13 13.93 4.80
N THR A 98 -25.84 13.60 4.93
CA THR A 98 -25.08 13.84 6.16
C THR A 98 -24.99 15.32 6.49
N THR A 99 -24.74 16.18 5.50
CA THR A 99 -24.71 17.65 5.72
C THR A 99 -26.09 18.21 6.06
N SER A 100 -27.17 17.64 5.52
CA SER A 100 -28.54 17.99 5.93
C SER A 100 -28.81 17.64 7.39
N LEU A 101 -28.34 16.47 7.84
CA LEU A 101 -28.48 16.00 9.23
C LEU A 101 -27.67 16.86 10.20
N GLU A 102 -26.44 17.25 9.83
CA GLU A 102 -25.62 18.20 10.60
C GLU A 102 -26.28 19.57 10.71
N HIS A 103 -26.95 20.03 9.66
CA HIS A 103 -27.67 21.30 9.67
C HIS A 103 -28.93 21.25 10.55
N GLU A 104 -29.66 20.13 10.57
CA GLU A 104 -30.79 19.91 11.48
C GLU A 104 -30.33 19.81 12.95
N LEU A 105 -29.24 19.08 13.22
CA LEU A 105 -28.65 19.00 14.56
C LEU A 105 -28.14 20.37 15.02
N GLY A 106 -27.48 21.13 14.14
CA GLY A 106 -26.98 22.46 14.44
C GLY A 106 -28.10 23.48 14.69
N ALA A 107 -29.26 23.32 14.04
CA ALA A 107 -30.45 24.13 14.30
C ALA A 107 -31.10 23.80 15.65
N LEU A 108 -31.07 22.52 16.08
CA LEU A 108 -31.56 22.09 17.39
C LEU A 108 -30.66 22.56 18.55
N VAL A 109 -29.35 22.68 18.32
CA VAL A 109 -28.39 23.18 19.32
C VAL A 109 -28.44 24.71 19.48
N LYS A 110 -28.85 25.45 18.44
CA LYS A 110 -28.81 26.92 18.43
C LYS A 110 -30.04 27.64 18.99
N ASP A 111 -31.14 26.94 19.28
CA ASP A 111 -32.39 27.56 19.76
C ASP A 111 -32.96 26.88 21.01
N PRO A 112 -32.35 27.09 22.20
CA PRO A 112 -32.88 26.58 23.46
C PRO A 112 -34.21 27.24 23.89
N GLU A 113 -34.58 28.40 23.32
CA GLU A 113 -35.81 29.14 23.67
C GLU A 113 -37.10 28.53 23.07
N LYS A 114 -37.00 27.73 22.00
CA LYS A 114 -38.15 26.96 21.51
C LYS A 114 -38.60 25.85 22.46
N ARG A 115 -37.72 25.37 23.35
CA ARG A 115 -38.04 24.33 24.34
C ARG A 115 -38.94 24.86 25.47
N THR A 116 -38.83 26.15 25.81
CA THR A 116 -39.61 26.80 26.88
C THR A 116 -41.01 27.27 26.45
N ARG A 117 -41.26 27.51 25.14
CA ARG A 117 -42.60 27.93 24.67
C ARG A 117 -43.63 26.81 24.51
N ILE A 118 -43.21 25.55 24.38
CA ILE A 118 -44.15 24.42 24.25
C ILE A 118 -44.69 23.98 25.63
N ARG A 119 -43.99 24.30 26.73
CA ARG A 119 -44.42 23.91 28.09
C ARG A 119 -45.35 24.91 28.80
N LEU A 120 -45.56 26.12 28.27
CA LEU A 120 -46.43 27.13 28.91
C LEU A 120 -47.86 27.22 28.34
N SER A 121 -48.24 26.40 27.35
CA SER A 121 -49.60 26.40 26.79
C SER A 121 -50.53 25.29 27.29
N GLU A 122 -50.08 24.38 28.16
CA GLU A 122 -50.90 23.22 28.61
C GLU A 122 -51.39 23.29 30.07
N THR A 123 -51.10 24.36 30.81
CA THR A 123 -51.65 24.56 32.17
C THR A 123 -52.37 25.90 32.30
N SER A 124 -53.56 26.00 31.70
CA SER A 124 -54.71 26.67 32.32
C SER A 124 -55.98 26.48 31.50
N THR A 125 -56.80 25.51 31.92
CA THR A 125 -58.25 25.56 31.68
C THR A 125 -58.92 25.44 33.04
N VAL A 126 -59.56 26.52 33.50
CA VAL A 126 -60.90 26.56 34.13
C VAL A 126 -61.20 27.99 34.60
N ALA A 127 -62.21 28.57 33.92
CA ALA A 127 -63.22 29.54 34.34
C ALA A 127 -62.84 30.95 34.85
N GLY A 128 -63.40 31.98 34.19
CA GLY A 128 -63.72 33.25 34.85
C GLY A 128 -63.81 34.50 33.97
N SER A 129 -64.96 34.67 33.31
CA SER A 129 -65.53 35.85 32.64
C SER A 129 -64.95 37.29 32.83
N ARG A 130 -65.06 38.04 31.72
CA ARG A 130 -65.68 39.40 31.55
C ARG A 130 -64.76 40.61 31.30
N THR A 131 -64.83 41.06 30.03
CA THR A 131 -64.98 42.43 29.47
C THR A 131 -63.88 43.49 29.52
N GLU A 132 -63.84 44.23 28.40
CA GLU A 132 -63.21 45.52 28.09
C GLU A 132 -61.71 45.50 27.77
N SER A 133 -61.13 46.33 26.89
CA SER A 133 -61.49 47.02 25.63
C SER A 133 -60.26 47.87 25.29
N VAL A 134 -60.03 48.19 24.00
CA VAL A 134 -59.13 49.28 23.50
C VAL A 134 -57.62 48.99 23.62
N ASP A 135 -56.70 49.44 22.78
CA ASP A 135 -56.54 49.83 21.36
C ASP A 135 -55.09 50.34 21.27
N THR A 136 -54.44 50.24 20.10
CA THR A 136 -53.22 51.00 19.69
C THR A 136 -51.92 50.86 20.51
N ASP A 137 -50.70 51.11 20.05
CA ASP A 137 -49.99 51.33 18.78
C ASP A 137 -48.52 51.63 19.22
N SER A 138 -47.59 51.67 18.26
CA SER A 138 -46.35 52.45 18.29
C SER A 138 -45.04 51.77 18.71
N ARG A 139 -44.31 51.35 17.66
CA ARG A 139 -42.94 51.80 17.34
C ARG A 139 -42.32 52.82 18.31
N LYS A 140 -41.06 52.58 18.70
CA LYS A 140 -39.93 53.47 18.32
C LYS A 140 -38.56 52.84 18.59
N ARG A 141 -37.71 52.91 17.56
CA ARG A 141 -36.25 52.86 17.66
C ARG A 141 -35.76 54.10 18.41
N VAL A 142 -34.77 53.95 19.27
CA VAL A 142 -33.72 54.95 19.48
C VAL A 142 -32.40 54.22 19.71
N SER A 143 -31.48 54.44 18.78
CA SER A 143 -30.04 54.26 18.93
C SER A 143 -29.47 55.38 19.78
N PHE A 144 -28.58 55.10 20.74
CA PHE A 144 -27.55 56.05 21.13
C PHE A 144 -26.28 55.33 21.58
N ALA A 145 -25.17 55.78 21.01
CA ALA A 145 -23.82 55.44 21.39
C ALA A 145 -23.43 56.13 22.71
N GLY A 146 -22.54 55.51 23.47
CA GLY A 146 -21.93 56.11 24.66
C GLY A 146 -20.78 55.25 25.16
N SER A 147 -19.57 55.62 24.75
CA SER A 147 -18.30 55.17 25.35
C SER A 147 -18.10 55.85 26.70
N LEU A 148 -17.79 55.09 27.75
CA LEU A 148 -16.94 55.51 28.86
C LEU A 148 -16.46 54.29 29.67
N GLU A 149 -15.20 54.40 30.06
CA GLU A 149 -14.22 53.44 30.55
C GLU A 149 -14.45 52.92 32.01
N PRO A 150 -13.52 52.21 32.69
CA PRO A 150 -13.79 50.94 33.36
C PRO A 150 -13.69 50.99 34.91
N SER A 151 -13.73 49.80 35.52
CA SER A 151 -13.36 49.45 36.91
C SER A 151 -14.48 49.49 37.97
N ALA A 152 -14.70 48.33 38.60
CA ALA A 152 -14.92 48.12 40.04
C ALA A 152 -15.66 46.78 40.26
N MET A 153 -14.94 45.71 40.61
CA MET A 153 -15.54 44.53 41.21
C MET A 153 -14.55 43.90 42.21
N THR A 154 -14.45 44.55 43.36
CA THR A 154 -13.90 44.02 44.61
C THR A 154 -14.75 44.65 45.69
N ASP A 155 -15.56 43.86 46.39
CA ASP A 155 -16.08 44.14 47.75
C ASP A 155 -17.07 43.04 48.18
N VAL A 156 -16.55 41.93 48.72
CA VAL A 156 -17.27 41.09 49.69
C VAL A 156 -16.26 40.57 50.70
N TRP A 157 -15.78 41.43 51.59
CA TRP A 157 -15.10 41.02 52.83
C TRP A 157 -15.14 42.21 53.81
N LEU A 158 -16.30 42.47 54.41
CA LEU A 158 -16.40 43.26 55.65
C LEU A 158 -17.80 43.10 56.29
N ALA A 159 -18.03 41.99 56.97
CA ALA A 159 -19.21 41.83 57.83
C ALA A 159 -18.92 40.91 59.02
N ASP A 160 -17.75 41.05 59.66
CA ASP A 160 -17.39 40.21 60.81
C ASP A 160 -16.90 41.00 62.03
N THR A 161 -17.35 42.24 62.20
CA THR A 161 -17.04 42.98 63.44
C THR A 161 -18.00 44.15 63.63
N LEU A 162 -19.22 43.87 64.10
CA LEU A 162 -20.07 44.82 64.84
C LEU A 162 -21.41 44.18 65.21
N LEU A 163 -21.45 43.39 66.29
CA LEU A 163 -22.63 43.25 67.17
C LEU A 163 -22.36 42.38 68.41
N GLU A 164 -21.30 42.68 69.16
CA GLU A 164 -21.29 42.42 70.61
C GLU A 164 -21.98 43.59 71.32
N ALA A 165 -23.30 43.51 71.50
CA ALA A 165 -24.01 44.12 72.63
C ALA A 165 -25.51 43.82 72.56
N LYS A 166 -25.91 42.68 73.14
CA LYS A 166 -27.01 42.56 74.12
C LYS A 166 -27.33 41.09 74.30
N GLY A 167 -26.97 40.56 75.47
CA GLY A 167 -27.23 39.18 75.83
C GLY A 167 -28.71 38.84 75.83
N MET A 168 -29.04 37.70 75.22
CA MET A 168 -30.06 36.75 75.64
C MET A 168 -29.85 35.41 74.90
N PRO A 169 -30.31 34.28 75.47
CA PRO A 169 -29.72 32.95 75.21
C PRO A 169 -30.46 32.12 74.15
N CYS A 170 -29.68 31.17 73.58
CA CYS A 170 -30.10 29.88 73.00
C CYS A 170 -31.05 29.87 71.79
N VAL A 171 -30.47 29.94 70.57
CA VAL A 171 -30.98 29.23 69.38
C VAL A 171 -29.78 28.86 68.47
N SER A 172 -28.93 27.92 68.87
CA SER A 172 -27.76 27.50 68.06
C SER A 172 -27.85 26.08 67.49
N ASP A 173 -28.75 25.22 67.96
CA ASP A 173 -28.79 23.82 67.51
C ASP A 173 -29.99 23.48 66.60
N ALA A 174 -30.87 24.44 66.31
CA ALA A 174 -32.05 24.21 65.46
C ALA A 174 -31.97 24.85 64.06
N LEU A 175 -31.06 25.81 63.84
CA LEU A 175 -30.97 26.53 62.55
C LEU A 175 -29.95 25.92 61.59
N GLN A 176 -28.92 25.22 62.09
CA GLN A 176 -27.89 24.60 61.26
C GLN A 176 -28.35 23.29 60.59
N THR A 177 -29.37 22.64 61.13
CA THR A 177 -29.98 21.43 60.53
C THR A 177 -31.02 21.77 59.47
N PHE A 178 -31.62 22.97 59.49
CA PHE A 178 -32.67 23.35 58.54
C PHE A 178 -32.09 23.90 57.22
N GLN A 179 -31.01 24.70 57.26
CA GLN A 179 -30.39 25.25 56.04
C GLN A 179 -29.55 24.27 55.23
N LEU A 180 -29.03 23.19 55.84
CA LEU A 180 -28.35 22.10 55.12
C LEU A 180 -29.31 21.06 54.51
N SER A 181 -30.57 20.99 54.98
CA SER A 181 -31.58 20.07 54.41
C SER A 181 -32.38 20.68 53.25
N VAL A 182 -32.55 22.00 53.22
CA VAL A 182 -33.35 22.67 52.17
C VAL A 182 -32.54 22.91 50.88
N ASN A 183 -31.22 23.09 50.97
CA ASN A 183 -30.37 23.30 49.78
C ASN A 183 -29.88 22.01 49.13
N THR A 184 -29.81 20.89 49.87
CA THR A 184 -29.50 19.56 49.30
C THR A 184 -30.71 18.97 48.59
N ALA A 185 -31.92 19.12 49.14
CA ALA A 185 -33.15 18.67 48.49
C ALA A 185 -33.45 19.41 47.18
N SER A 186 -33.14 20.72 47.09
CA SER A 186 -33.34 21.49 45.85
C SER A 186 -32.31 21.11 44.76
N ALA A 187 -31.05 20.91 45.14
CA ALA A 187 -30.00 20.50 44.20
C ALA A 187 -30.18 19.05 43.71
N ASP A 188 -30.66 18.15 44.57
CA ASP A 188 -30.97 16.77 44.19
C ASP A 188 -32.16 16.68 43.21
N VAL A 189 -33.13 17.59 43.32
CA VAL A 189 -34.25 17.67 42.38
C VAL A 189 -33.77 18.17 41.00
N GLU A 190 -32.95 19.23 40.92
CA GLU A 190 -32.40 19.71 39.64
C GLU A 190 -31.45 18.68 38.98
N MET A 191 -30.60 18.01 39.76
CA MET A 191 -29.75 16.94 39.25
C MET A 191 -30.54 15.71 38.78
N SER A 192 -31.69 15.44 39.38
CA SER A 192 -32.56 14.35 38.92
C SER A 192 -33.19 14.65 37.57
N GLU A 193 -33.56 15.91 37.30
CA GLU A 193 -34.14 16.34 36.04
C GLU A 193 -33.10 16.34 34.91
N ILE A 194 -31.89 16.84 35.19
CA ILE A 194 -30.76 16.80 34.22
C ILE A 194 -30.38 15.35 33.88
N ARG A 195 -30.36 14.45 34.88
CA ARG A 195 -30.02 13.04 34.66
C ARG A 195 -31.07 12.33 33.79
N GLU A 196 -32.35 12.70 33.91
CA GLU A 196 -33.42 12.13 33.10
C GLU A 196 -33.40 12.67 31.66
N ASP A 197 -33.13 13.96 31.47
CA ASP A 197 -32.90 14.55 30.15
C ASP A 197 -31.70 13.90 29.43
N LEU A 198 -30.61 13.63 30.16
CA LEU A 198 -29.43 12.96 29.62
C LEU A 198 -29.73 11.50 29.21
N ARG A 199 -30.56 10.79 29.99
CA ARG A 199 -31.04 9.45 29.63
C ARG A 199 -31.89 9.48 28.38
N GLN A 200 -32.81 10.43 28.29
CA GLN A 200 -33.69 10.56 27.13
C GLN A 200 -32.89 10.89 25.86
N GLN A 201 -31.87 11.74 25.98
CA GLN A 201 -30.98 12.06 24.86
C GLN A 201 -30.10 10.87 24.47
N ASN A 202 -29.59 10.09 25.42
CA ASN A 202 -28.85 8.85 25.13
C ASN A 202 -29.72 7.81 24.43
N GLU A 203 -31.00 7.68 24.81
CA GLU A 203 -31.91 6.75 24.15
C GLU A 203 -32.26 7.19 22.72
N LEU A 204 -32.46 8.49 22.50
CA LEU A 204 -32.61 9.06 21.15
C LEU A 204 -31.38 8.82 20.28
N ASN A 205 -30.18 9.04 20.83
CA ASN A 205 -28.93 8.77 20.13
C ASN A 205 -28.79 7.28 19.79
N ARG A 206 -29.15 6.39 20.73
CA ARG A 206 -29.13 4.93 20.53
C ARG A 206 -30.09 4.50 19.41
N GLN A 207 -31.30 5.07 19.37
CA GLN A 207 -32.26 4.82 18.29
C GLN A 207 -31.78 5.35 16.93
N GLY A 208 -31.15 6.54 16.92
CA GLY A 208 -30.52 7.09 15.71
C GLY A 208 -29.41 6.19 15.18
N LEU A 209 -28.53 5.71 16.08
CA LEU A 209 -27.44 4.81 15.75
C LEU A 209 -27.94 3.46 15.23
N GLN A 210 -29.01 2.91 15.80
CA GLN A 210 -29.63 1.68 15.31
C GLN A 210 -30.20 1.83 13.88
N LYS A 211 -30.83 2.97 13.56
CA LYS A 211 -31.33 3.23 12.20
C LYS A 211 -30.20 3.40 11.18
N VAL A 212 -29.10 4.05 11.57
CA VAL A 212 -27.91 4.16 10.71
C VAL A 212 -27.29 2.78 10.50
N TYR A 213 -27.18 1.98 11.57
CA TYR A 213 -26.64 0.63 11.49
C TYR A 213 -27.47 -0.28 10.58
N SER A 214 -28.80 -0.24 10.67
CA SER A 214 -29.66 -1.03 9.76
C SER A 214 -29.49 -0.59 8.31
N TYR A 215 -29.43 0.73 8.04
CA TYR A 215 -29.25 1.23 6.67
C TYR A 215 -27.89 0.84 6.07
N VAL A 216 -26.81 0.91 6.88
CA VAL A 216 -25.48 0.49 6.45
C VAL A 216 -25.42 -1.02 6.23
N SER A 217 -26.11 -1.80 7.07
CA SER A 217 -26.22 -3.26 6.90
C SER A 217 -26.92 -3.61 5.59
N ASP A 218 -28.08 -3.01 5.31
CA ASP A 218 -28.85 -3.26 4.09
C ASP A 218 -28.07 -2.85 2.83
N PHE A 219 -27.36 -1.73 2.89
CA PHE A 219 -26.47 -1.30 1.81
C PHE A 219 -25.30 -2.27 1.59
N ALA A 220 -24.69 -2.76 2.67
CA ALA A 220 -23.59 -3.72 2.59
C ALA A 220 -24.05 -5.07 2.01
N GLU A 221 -25.27 -5.50 2.28
CA GLU A 221 -25.87 -6.68 1.65
C GLU A 221 -26.13 -6.47 0.15
N THR A 222 -26.67 -5.32 -0.23
CA THR A 222 -26.91 -4.98 -1.65
C THR A 222 -25.61 -4.97 -2.46
N VAL A 223 -24.56 -4.32 -1.93
CA VAL A 223 -23.24 -4.27 -2.58
C VAL A 223 -22.59 -5.66 -2.65
N ARG A 224 -22.80 -6.50 -1.63
CA ARG A 224 -22.30 -7.88 -1.63
C ARG A 224 -22.95 -8.69 -2.74
N ASP A 225 -24.25 -8.55 -2.93
CA ASP A 225 -25.00 -9.27 -3.97
C ASP A 225 -24.57 -8.82 -5.37
N ASP A 226 -24.45 -7.50 -5.62
CA ASP A 226 -23.98 -6.95 -6.90
C ASP A 226 -22.56 -7.43 -7.27
N ILE A 227 -21.65 -7.47 -6.29
CA ILE A 227 -20.29 -7.99 -6.49
C ILE A 227 -20.33 -9.49 -6.78
N THR A 228 -21.18 -10.25 -6.09
CA THR A 228 -21.30 -11.70 -6.28
C THR A 228 -21.80 -12.00 -7.70
N ASP A 229 -22.80 -11.26 -8.18
CA ASP A 229 -23.33 -11.39 -9.54
C ASP A 229 -22.29 -10.99 -10.60
N ALA A 230 -21.53 -9.91 -10.38
CA ALA A 230 -20.46 -9.51 -11.29
C ALA A 230 -19.33 -10.55 -11.36
N VAL A 231 -18.94 -11.13 -10.22
CA VAL A 231 -17.93 -12.19 -10.15
C VAL A 231 -18.41 -13.45 -10.86
N GLU A 232 -19.68 -13.84 -10.69
CA GLU A 232 -20.24 -15.00 -11.36
C GLU A 232 -20.36 -14.78 -12.87
N GLY A 233 -20.68 -13.56 -13.31
CA GLY A 233 -20.66 -13.17 -14.72
C GLY A 233 -19.27 -13.33 -15.36
N VAL A 234 -18.22 -12.86 -14.69
CA VAL A 234 -16.82 -13.03 -15.16
C VAL A 234 -16.41 -14.50 -15.16
N ARG A 235 -16.79 -15.27 -14.12
CA ARG A 235 -16.53 -16.72 -14.04
C ARG A 235 -17.14 -17.46 -15.23
N ASN A 236 -18.41 -17.19 -15.54
CA ASN A 236 -19.12 -17.82 -16.65
C ASN A 236 -18.52 -17.47 -18.02
N GLU A 237 -18.12 -16.22 -18.24
CA GLU A 237 -17.42 -15.81 -19.46
C GLU A 237 -16.05 -16.50 -19.59
N LEU A 238 -15.29 -16.59 -18.49
CA LEU A 238 -13.99 -17.25 -18.47
C LEU A 238 -14.13 -18.75 -18.77
N GLN A 239 -15.15 -19.40 -18.18
CA GLN A 239 -15.43 -20.82 -18.37
C GLN A 239 -15.86 -21.12 -19.82
N SER A 240 -16.73 -20.28 -20.39
CA SER A 240 -17.12 -20.35 -21.81
C SER A 240 -15.90 -20.21 -22.75
N ARG A 241 -14.96 -19.32 -22.43
CA ARG A 241 -13.72 -19.19 -23.19
C ARG A 241 -12.81 -20.39 -23.02
N LEU A 242 -12.71 -20.94 -21.82
CA LEU A 242 -11.90 -22.12 -21.53
C LEU A 242 -12.43 -23.33 -22.32
N GLU A 243 -13.74 -23.55 -22.32
CA GLU A 243 -14.40 -24.61 -23.09
C GLU A 243 -14.15 -24.46 -24.60
N LYS A 244 -14.30 -23.24 -25.15
CA LYS A 244 -13.97 -22.98 -26.57
C LYS A 244 -12.51 -23.27 -26.91
N LEU A 245 -11.58 -22.96 -26.00
CA LEU A 245 -10.15 -23.17 -26.20
C LEU A 245 -9.78 -24.65 -26.05
N GLU A 246 -10.44 -25.37 -25.14
CA GLU A 246 -10.31 -26.81 -24.98
C GLU A 246 -10.85 -27.55 -26.22
N ASP A 247 -12.01 -27.16 -26.75
CA ASP A 247 -12.57 -27.74 -27.96
C ASP A 247 -11.70 -27.46 -29.19
N ALA A 248 -11.16 -26.24 -29.33
CA ALA A 248 -10.21 -25.91 -30.40
C ALA A 248 -8.91 -26.74 -30.30
N SER A 249 -8.41 -26.94 -29.08
CA SER A 249 -7.25 -27.79 -28.80
C SER A 249 -7.53 -29.27 -29.13
N ARG A 250 -8.71 -29.77 -28.75
CA ARG A 250 -9.15 -31.15 -29.00
C ARG A 250 -9.31 -31.42 -30.49
N GLU A 251 -9.82 -30.45 -31.25
CA GLU A 251 -9.93 -30.55 -32.70
C GLU A 251 -8.57 -30.51 -33.39
N SER A 252 -7.66 -29.64 -32.93
CA SER A 252 -6.26 -29.62 -33.39
C SER A 252 -5.56 -30.96 -33.15
N MET A 253 -5.78 -31.58 -31.99
CA MET A 253 -5.26 -32.92 -31.68
C MET A 253 -5.84 -34.01 -32.57
N ARG A 254 -7.13 -33.94 -32.93
CA ARG A 254 -7.76 -34.90 -33.86
C ARG A 254 -7.15 -34.80 -35.25
N MET A 255 -6.96 -33.58 -35.76
CA MET A 255 -6.34 -33.37 -37.07
C MET A 255 -4.92 -33.92 -37.11
N VAL A 256 -4.10 -33.64 -36.08
CA VAL A 256 -2.75 -34.20 -35.96
C VAL A 256 -2.77 -35.73 -35.87
N ALA A 257 -3.72 -36.32 -35.14
CA ALA A 257 -3.83 -37.78 -35.03
C ALA A 257 -4.26 -38.45 -36.35
N CYS A 258 -5.16 -37.83 -37.11
CA CYS A 258 -5.55 -38.29 -38.44
C CYS A 258 -4.36 -38.23 -39.42
N ASP A 259 -3.61 -37.14 -39.39
CA ASP A 259 -2.41 -36.96 -40.22
C ASP A 259 -1.33 -37.98 -39.87
N LEU A 260 -1.03 -38.18 -38.58
CA LEU A 260 -0.11 -39.22 -38.12
C LEU A 260 -0.54 -40.61 -38.57
N ARG A 261 -1.84 -40.91 -38.56
CA ARG A 261 -2.37 -42.17 -39.05
C ARG A 261 -2.09 -42.34 -40.54
N LYS A 262 -2.37 -41.34 -41.37
CA LYS A 262 -2.09 -41.41 -42.82
C LYS A 262 -0.59 -41.64 -43.10
N ILE A 263 0.29 -40.97 -42.34
CA ILE A 263 1.75 -41.15 -42.44
C ILE A 263 2.14 -42.61 -42.13
N VAL A 264 1.57 -43.22 -41.08
CA VAL A 264 1.90 -44.59 -40.69
C VAL A 264 1.47 -45.63 -41.75
N TYR A 265 0.42 -45.35 -42.52
CA TYR A 265 -0.05 -46.23 -43.59
C TYR A 265 0.55 -45.92 -44.96
N ASP A 266 1.54 -45.00 -45.04
CA ASP A 266 2.18 -44.56 -46.28
C ASP A 266 1.16 -43.97 -47.29
N GLU A 267 0.06 -43.40 -46.78
CA GLU A 267 -1.01 -42.78 -47.59
C GLU A 267 -0.73 -41.29 -47.90
N VAL A 268 0.44 -40.78 -47.52
CA VAL A 268 0.84 -39.37 -47.68
C VAL A 268 1.98 -39.31 -48.68
N GLU A 269 1.70 -38.89 -49.92
CA GLU A 269 2.72 -38.70 -50.95
C GLU A 269 3.25 -37.26 -50.97
N ARG A 270 2.44 -36.29 -50.53
CA ARG A 270 2.79 -34.86 -50.49
C ARG A 270 2.30 -34.21 -49.20
N ASP A 271 2.98 -33.13 -48.76
CA ASP A 271 2.60 -32.36 -47.57
C ASP A 271 1.17 -31.79 -47.66
N GLU A 272 0.67 -31.58 -48.88
CA GLU A 272 -0.70 -31.13 -49.18
C GLU A 272 -1.78 -32.15 -48.73
N ASP A 273 -1.41 -33.41 -48.52
CA ASP A 273 -2.33 -34.47 -48.10
C ASP A 273 -2.59 -34.47 -46.58
N LEU A 274 -1.85 -33.64 -45.82
CA LEU A 274 -1.98 -33.44 -44.38
C LEU A 274 -3.02 -32.35 -44.08
N GLN A 275 -4.08 -32.69 -43.36
CA GLN A 275 -5.18 -31.77 -43.00
C GLN A 275 -4.71 -30.61 -42.12
N THR A 276 -3.65 -30.80 -41.35
CA THR A 276 -3.04 -29.76 -40.52
C THR A 276 -2.46 -28.59 -41.33
N THR A 277 -2.12 -28.79 -42.62
CA THR A 277 -1.58 -27.72 -43.47
C THR A 277 -2.62 -26.66 -43.87
N GLU A 278 -3.90 -27.02 -43.90
CA GLU A 278 -4.99 -26.08 -44.20
C GLU A 278 -5.38 -25.25 -42.97
N PHE A 279 -5.22 -25.83 -41.77
CA PHE A 279 -5.65 -25.21 -40.52
C PHE A 279 -4.59 -24.35 -39.85
N VAL A 280 -3.31 -24.50 -40.21
CA VAL A 280 -2.25 -23.58 -39.81
C VAL A 280 -2.39 -22.34 -40.70
N PRO A 281 -2.83 -21.18 -40.16
CA PRO A 281 -2.74 -19.94 -40.91
C PRO A 281 -1.28 -19.81 -41.35
N ARG A 282 -1.03 -19.49 -42.63
CA ARG A 282 0.31 -19.35 -43.25
C ARG A 282 1.18 -18.23 -42.64
N THR A 283 1.08 -17.99 -41.35
CA THR A 283 2.08 -17.28 -40.54
C THR A 283 3.19 -18.27 -40.22
N SER A 284 4.20 -18.25 -41.09
CA SER A 284 5.59 -18.66 -40.84
C SER A 284 5.79 -19.98 -40.10
N GLN A 285 5.89 -21.01 -40.93
CA GLN A 285 6.28 -22.37 -40.60
C GLN A 285 7.66 -22.38 -39.88
N ARG A 286 7.66 -22.29 -38.55
CA ARG A 286 8.79 -22.72 -37.72
C ARG A 286 8.50 -24.10 -37.17
N HIS A 287 9.26 -25.07 -37.67
CA HIS A 287 9.41 -26.39 -37.08
C HIS A 287 9.72 -26.27 -35.58
N VAL A 288 8.73 -26.59 -34.75
CA VAL A 288 8.92 -26.84 -33.32
C VAL A 288 8.62 -28.32 -33.10
N SER A 289 9.68 -29.13 -33.08
CA SER A 289 9.61 -30.52 -32.62
C SER A 289 9.32 -30.53 -31.12
N PHE A 290 8.06 -30.78 -30.76
CA PHE A 290 7.62 -30.90 -29.37
C PHE A 290 7.62 -32.38 -28.98
N GLU A 291 8.76 -32.88 -28.50
CA GLU A 291 8.87 -34.23 -27.96
C GLU A 291 9.30 -34.18 -26.47
N GLY A 292 8.38 -34.51 -25.57
CA GLY A 292 8.67 -35.11 -24.25
C GLY A 292 9.42 -34.32 -23.16
N SER A 293 9.75 -33.03 -23.31
CA SER A 293 10.65 -32.27 -22.41
C SER A 293 9.97 -31.15 -21.58
N MET A 294 8.70 -31.28 -21.20
CA MET A 294 7.97 -30.17 -20.55
C MET A 294 8.44 -29.84 -19.13
N THR A 295 9.03 -30.80 -18.38
CA THR A 295 9.52 -30.57 -17.01
C THR A 295 10.90 -29.95 -16.93
N ARG A 296 11.78 -30.17 -17.92
CA ARG A 296 13.10 -29.51 -17.96
C ARG A 296 13.01 -28.08 -18.48
N PHE A 297 12.09 -27.82 -19.41
CA PHE A 297 11.94 -26.50 -20.01
C PHE A 297 11.38 -25.47 -19.01
N THR A 298 10.39 -25.86 -18.20
CA THR A 298 9.85 -24.99 -17.15
C THR A 298 10.89 -24.64 -16.10
N LEU A 299 11.74 -25.60 -15.70
CA LEU A 299 12.80 -25.35 -14.73
C LEU A 299 13.93 -24.48 -15.30
N SER A 300 14.32 -24.67 -16.57
CA SER A 300 15.30 -23.79 -17.20
C SER A 300 14.78 -22.36 -17.31
N GLN A 301 13.51 -22.16 -17.68
CA GLN A 301 12.90 -20.83 -17.74
C GLN A 301 12.78 -20.17 -16.35
N LEU A 302 12.44 -20.95 -15.32
CA LEU A 302 12.42 -20.45 -13.95
C LEU A 302 13.83 -20.04 -13.50
N THR A 303 14.85 -20.84 -13.83
CA THR A 303 16.24 -20.50 -13.49
C THR A 303 16.78 -19.32 -14.27
N SER A 304 16.33 -19.07 -15.51
CA SER A 304 16.70 -17.85 -16.24
C SER A 304 16.02 -16.62 -15.65
N ALA A 305 14.76 -16.71 -15.23
CA ALA A 305 14.06 -15.60 -14.58
C ALA A 305 14.72 -15.15 -13.26
N ILE A 306 15.31 -16.09 -12.50
CA ILE A 306 16.05 -15.78 -11.26
C ILE A 306 17.41 -15.11 -11.54
N ARG A 307 17.93 -15.23 -12.77
CA ARG A 307 19.28 -14.80 -13.16
C ARG A 307 19.30 -13.50 -13.93
N THR A 308 18.18 -12.83 -14.05
CA THR A 308 18.12 -11.59 -14.82
C THR A 308 17.85 -10.39 -13.93
N TYR A 309 18.49 -9.27 -14.25
CA TYR A 309 18.19 -7.98 -13.63
C TYR A 309 17.28 -7.18 -14.57
N THR A 310 16.09 -6.86 -14.10
CA THR A 310 15.17 -5.93 -14.79
C THR A 310 15.48 -4.52 -14.35
N PHE A 311 15.70 -3.61 -15.31
CA PHE A 311 15.78 -2.19 -14.99
C PHE A 311 14.49 -1.73 -14.32
N ARG A 312 14.63 -1.04 -13.18
CA ARG A 312 13.51 -0.46 -12.46
C ARG A 312 13.20 0.93 -12.98
N GLU A 313 11.98 1.37 -12.71
CA GLU A 313 11.51 2.73 -12.97
C GLU A 313 12.00 3.71 -11.90
N THR A 314 13.32 3.71 -11.64
CA THR A 314 13.97 4.63 -10.68
C THR A 314 14.86 5.64 -11.40
N MET A 315 15.07 6.80 -10.78
CA MET A 315 16.00 7.80 -11.33
C MET A 315 17.45 7.29 -11.39
N TRP A 316 17.82 6.36 -10.51
CA TRP A 316 19.15 5.75 -10.47
C TRP A 316 19.41 4.85 -11.68
N ASP A 317 18.44 3.99 -12.01
CA ASP A 317 18.50 3.15 -13.20
C ASP A 317 18.44 4.00 -14.48
N ALA A 318 17.64 5.07 -14.46
CA ALA A 318 17.57 6.00 -15.58
C ALA A 318 18.90 6.72 -15.82
N ALA A 319 19.68 7.02 -14.77
CA ALA A 319 20.98 7.67 -14.86
C ALA A 319 21.97 6.90 -15.77
N PHE A 320 21.74 5.59 -15.96
CA PHE A 320 22.49 4.75 -16.89
C PHE A 320 22.52 5.28 -18.33
N PHE A 321 21.44 5.95 -18.74
CA PHE A 321 21.27 6.49 -20.08
C PHE A 321 21.87 7.89 -20.26
N ILE A 322 22.46 8.49 -19.22
CA ILE A 322 23.15 9.78 -19.34
C ILE A 322 24.35 9.63 -20.27
N GLY A 323 24.41 10.49 -21.29
CA GLY A 323 25.47 10.46 -22.31
C GLY A 323 25.29 9.38 -23.36
N ALA A 324 24.10 8.77 -23.49
CA ALA A 324 23.71 7.90 -24.60
C ALA A 324 23.61 8.67 -25.93
N ASP A 325 24.77 8.89 -26.55
CA ASP A 325 24.87 9.53 -27.87
C ASP A 325 23.93 8.84 -28.87
N GLY A 326 23.03 9.63 -29.48
CA GLY A 326 22.06 9.18 -30.48
C GLY A 326 20.68 8.82 -29.94
N LEU A 327 20.55 8.41 -28.67
CA LEU A 327 19.26 8.03 -28.09
C LEU A 327 18.50 9.24 -27.54
N LEU A 328 19.21 10.05 -26.76
CA LEU A 328 18.74 11.28 -26.15
C LEU A 328 19.50 12.42 -26.81
N GLY A 329 18.78 13.34 -27.45
CA GLY A 329 19.38 14.63 -27.81
C GLY A 329 19.93 15.34 -26.55
N PRO A 330 20.77 16.38 -26.71
CA PRO A 330 21.39 17.08 -25.58
C PRO A 330 20.39 17.53 -24.50
N SER A 331 19.18 17.93 -24.90
CA SER A 331 18.10 18.32 -23.98
C SER A 331 17.60 17.18 -23.11
N GLY A 332 17.47 15.96 -23.66
CA GLY A 332 17.03 14.79 -22.90
C GLY A 332 18.08 14.35 -21.87
N THR A 333 19.36 14.37 -22.27
CA THR A 333 20.48 14.11 -21.37
C THR A 333 20.55 15.15 -20.25
N LEU A 334 20.36 16.43 -20.58
CA LEU A 334 20.31 17.52 -19.59
C LEU A 334 19.14 17.33 -18.59
N MET A 335 17.94 17.03 -19.09
CA MET A 335 16.75 16.79 -18.24
C MET A 335 16.97 15.61 -17.29
N LEU A 336 17.55 14.52 -17.78
CA LEU A 336 17.88 13.35 -16.98
C LEU A 336 18.93 13.66 -15.90
N ALA A 337 19.98 14.41 -16.26
CA ALA A 337 20.99 14.86 -15.31
C ALA A 337 20.41 15.77 -14.22
N ILE A 338 19.53 16.71 -14.59
CA ILE A 338 18.78 17.55 -13.64
C ILE A 338 17.92 16.67 -12.72
N GLY A 339 17.24 15.66 -13.26
CA GLY A 339 16.45 14.71 -12.48
C GLY A 339 17.29 13.95 -11.44
N VAL A 340 18.48 13.49 -11.80
CA VAL A 340 19.38 12.78 -10.88
C VAL A 340 19.88 13.73 -9.78
N ILE A 341 20.26 14.96 -10.13
CA ILE A 341 20.66 15.98 -9.16
C ILE A 341 19.51 16.30 -8.21
N ALA A 342 18.29 16.50 -8.74
CA ALA A 342 17.10 16.74 -7.93
C ALA A 342 16.82 15.57 -6.97
N ASN A 343 16.95 14.33 -7.43
CA ASN A 343 16.81 13.14 -6.60
C ASN A 343 17.82 13.12 -5.44
N VAL A 344 19.10 13.35 -5.74
CA VAL A 344 20.15 13.42 -4.70
C VAL A 344 19.85 14.52 -3.69
N VAL A 345 19.48 15.72 -4.15
CA VAL A 345 19.17 16.86 -3.27
C VAL A 345 17.97 16.54 -2.38
N ILE A 346 16.87 16.04 -2.95
CA ILE A 346 15.64 15.73 -2.20
C ILE A 346 15.91 14.63 -1.17
N GLN A 347 16.54 13.51 -1.57
CA GLN A 347 16.84 12.42 -0.63
C GLN A 347 17.81 12.88 0.47
N THR A 348 18.80 13.71 0.15
CA THR A 348 19.72 14.30 1.14
C THR A 348 18.97 15.21 2.11
N MET A 349 18.06 16.06 1.61
CA MET A 349 17.23 16.93 2.45
C MET A 349 16.33 16.13 3.38
N ILE A 350 15.72 15.06 2.88
CA ILE A 350 14.88 14.18 3.71
C ILE A 350 15.72 13.47 4.77
N CYS A 351 16.88 12.91 4.42
CA CYS A 351 17.77 12.29 5.41
C CYS A 351 18.22 13.30 6.47
N ALA A 352 18.57 14.53 6.07
CA ALA A 352 18.94 15.59 6.99
C ALA A 352 17.77 16.00 7.90
N PHE A 353 16.55 16.02 7.37
CA PHE A 353 15.34 16.29 8.14
C PHE A 353 15.07 15.20 9.17
N VAL A 354 15.07 13.93 8.76
CA VAL A 354 14.88 12.77 9.67
C VAL A 354 15.98 12.76 10.73
N PHE A 355 17.23 13.01 10.34
CA PHE A 355 18.33 13.13 11.29
C PHE A 355 18.12 14.25 12.30
N ARG A 356 17.73 15.45 11.86
CA ARG A 356 17.44 16.58 12.76
C ARG A 356 16.30 16.24 13.72
N MET A 357 15.23 15.61 13.22
CA MET A 357 14.10 15.17 14.04
C MET A 357 14.53 14.13 15.08
N SER A 358 15.44 13.22 14.72
CA SER A 358 15.99 12.24 15.67
C SER A 358 16.82 12.91 16.77
N LEU A 359 17.68 13.87 16.43
CA LEU A 359 18.52 14.59 17.40
C LEU A 359 17.71 15.45 18.38
N ILE A 360 16.65 16.11 17.89
CA ILE A 360 15.80 16.93 18.75
C ILE A 360 15.12 16.03 19.80
N LYS A 361 14.55 14.89 19.38
CA LYS A 361 13.86 13.98 20.31
C LYS A 361 14.82 13.31 21.30
N GLU A 362 16.05 13.00 20.91
CA GLU A 362 17.05 12.41 21.81
C GLU A 362 17.42 13.36 22.95
N SER A 363 17.51 14.66 22.69
CA SER A 363 17.84 15.66 23.71
C SER A 363 16.78 15.79 24.82
N ASP A 364 15.51 15.44 24.50
CA ASP A 364 14.40 15.43 25.45
C ASP A 364 14.28 14.10 26.21
N LEU A 365 15.00 13.06 25.81
CA LEU A 365 14.86 11.68 26.28
C LEU A 365 16.12 11.20 27.00
N GLY A 366 16.66 12.03 27.89
CA GLY A 366 17.81 11.69 28.73
C GLY A 366 17.47 11.66 30.21
N GLU A 367 18.49 11.39 31.04
CA GLU A 367 18.44 11.54 32.50
C GLU A 367 17.96 12.94 32.95
N ALA A 368 18.12 13.95 32.09
CA ALA A 368 17.58 15.29 32.32
C ALA A 368 16.05 15.31 32.41
N LEU A 369 15.34 14.43 31.69
CA LEU A 369 13.88 14.32 31.77
C LEU A 369 13.44 13.68 33.09
N VAL A 370 14.13 12.62 33.52
CA VAL A 370 13.90 11.99 34.83
C VAL A 370 14.11 13.01 35.94
N ALA A 371 15.20 13.79 35.88
CA ALA A 371 15.46 14.85 36.86
C ALA A 371 14.40 15.97 36.83
N LYS A 372 13.86 16.32 35.66
CA LYS A 372 12.75 17.29 35.54
C LYS A 372 11.45 16.73 36.13
N ALA A 373 11.14 15.46 35.87
CA ALA A 373 9.97 14.76 36.42
C ALA A 373 10.04 14.70 37.95
N LEU A 374 11.21 14.32 38.48
CA LEU A 374 11.44 14.27 39.92
C LEU A 374 11.29 15.65 40.58
N ARG A 375 11.92 16.68 40.02
CA ARG A 375 11.78 18.06 40.53
C ARG A 375 10.34 18.55 40.49
N TRP A 376 9.62 18.25 39.41
CA TRP A 376 8.20 18.59 39.33
C TRP A 376 7.40 17.89 40.44
N ALA A 377 7.64 16.61 40.69
CA ALA A 377 6.98 15.86 41.75
C ALA A 377 7.31 16.40 43.15
N GLU A 378 8.56 16.85 43.38
CA GLU A 378 9.01 17.47 44.64
C GLU A 378 8.41 18.88 44.87
N ASP A 379 8.31 19.69 43.81
CA ASP A 379 7.85 21.08 43.89
C ASP A 379 6.31 21.21 43.88
N THR A 380 5.57 20.14 43.56
CA THR A 380 4.11 20.15 43.39
C THR A 380 3.40 19.58 44.62
N ASP A 381 2.20 20.09 44.93
CA ASP A 381 1.37 19.57 46.04
C ASP A 381 1.11 18.06 45.85
N PRO A 382 1.31 17.22 46.87
CA PRO A 382 1.08 15.77 46.77
C PRO A 382 -0.35 15.40 46.33
N VAL A 383 -1.35 16.25 46.59
CA VAL A 383 -2.72 16.05 46.11
C VAL A 383 -2.76 16.14 44.58
N VAL A 384 -2.08 17.12 43.99
CA VAL A 384 -1.99 17.31 42.54
C VAL A 384 -1.22 16.17 41.89
N VAL A 385 -0.07 15.78 42.47
CA VAL A 385 0.70 14.63 41.98
C VAL A 385 -0.17 13.37 41.98
N LYS A 386 -0.88 13.11 43.08
CA LYS A 386 -1.82 11.99 43.18
C LYS A 386 -2.91 12.05 42.12
N GLN A 387 -3.48 13.23 41.84
CA GLN A 387 -4.51 13.41 40.82
C GLN A 387 -4.00 13.17 39.40
N VAL A 388 -2.78 13.62 39.08
CA VAL A 388 -2.13 13.35 37.79
C VAL A 388 -1.91 11.86 37.62
N CYS A 389 -1.39 11.19 38.65
CA CYS A 389 -1.12 9.76 38.64
C CYS A 389 -2.39 8.90 38.68
N SER A 390 -3.50 9.38 39.27
CA SER A 390 -4.81 8.71 39.24
C SER A 390 -5.62 8.98 37.97
N ARG A 391 -5.07 9.76 37.02
CA ARG A 391 -5.73 10.19 35.78
C ARG A 391 -7.03 10.99 36.02
N GLU A 392 -7.11 11.78 37.10
CA GLU A 392 -8.28 12.63 37.38
C GLU A 392 -8.28 13.90 36.49
N PHE A 393 -9.28 14.02 35.61
CA PHE A 393 -9.33 14.95 34.47
C PHE A 393 -9.51 16.45 34.81
N PHE A 394 -9.49 16.86 36.08
CA PHE A 394 -10.03 18.15 36.53
C PHE A 394 -8.99 19.24 36.87
N LEU A 395 -7.74 19.14 36.39
CA LEU A 395 -6.71 20.17 36.68
C LEU A 395 -6.39 21.04 35.46
N PRO A 396 -6.89 22.28 35.39
CA PRO A 396 -6.57 23.21 34.30
C PRO A 396 -5.07 23.55 34.24
N ASP A 397 -4.41 23.65 35.39
CA ASP A 397 -3.05 24.20 35.50
C ASP A 397 -1.93 23.17 35.24
N HIS A 398 -2.26 21.87 35.19
CA HIS A 398 -1.29 20.77 35.07
C HIS A 398 -1.50 19.86 33.86
N PHE A 399 -2.13 20.39 32.81
CA PHE A 399 -2.48 19.62 31.61
C PHE A 399 -1.26 18.99 30.91
N GLN A 400 -0.10 19.65 30.91
CA GLN A 400 1.10 19.13 30.25
C GLN A 400 1.64 17.86 30.94
N GLN A 401 1.66 17.84 32.27
CA GLN A 401 2.14 16.70 33.05
C GLN A 401 1.15 15.55 32.98
N PHE A 402 -0.14 15.83 33.03
CA PHE A 402 -1.19 14.84 32.76
C PHE A 402 -1.03 14.20 31.39
N ASN A 403 -0.87 15.00 30.33
CA ASN A 403 -0.71 14.48 28.96
C ASN A 403 0.58 13.65 28.81
N MET A 404 1.68 14.08 29.45
CA MET A 404 2.92 13.32 29.47
C MET A 404 2.74 11.97 30.18
N HIS A 405 2.14 11.96 31.37
CA HIS A 405 1.87 10.73 32.12
C HIS A 405 1.00 9.77 31.32
N SER A 406 -0.14 10.24 30.81
CA SER A 406 -1.05 9.41 30.00
C SER A 406 -0.35 8.83 28.78
N THR A 407 0.43 9.62 28.05
CA THR A 407 1.15 9.15 26.86
C THR A 407 2.20 8.08 27.18
N LEU A 408 2.95 8.26 28.27
CA LEU A 408 4.00 7.32 28.69
C LEU A 408 3.42 6.01 29.21
N GLU A 409 2.35 6.09 30.00
CA GLU A 409 1.66 4.91 30.53
C GLU A 409 0.98 4.14 29.39
N ASP A 410 0.29 4.84 28.48
CA ASP A 410 -0.32 4.20 27.32
C ASP A 410 0.73 3.52 26.43
N TYR A 411 1.95 4.06 26.32
CA TYR A 411 3.07 3.42 25.64
C TYR A 411 3.50 2.10 26.31
N ILE A 412 3.60 2.05 27.63
CA ILE A 412 3.96 0.81 28.35
C ILE A 412 2.83 -0.21 28.29
N VAL A 413 1.61 0.21 28.66
CA VAL A 413 0.43 -0.67 28.73
C VAL A 413 0.08 -1.26 27.37
N SER A 414 0.20 -0.45 26.29
CA SER A 414 -0.09 -0.90 24.92
C SER A 414 1.02 -1.73 24.30
N ARG A 415 2.04 -2.14 25.07
CA ARG A 415 3.22 -2.89 24.55
C ARG A 415 3.97 -2.12 23.47
N GLY A 416 4.09 -0.80 23.62
CA GLY A 416 4.79 0.11 22.72
C GLY A 416 6.19 -0.37 22.30
N PRO A 417 7.04 -0.90 23.21
CA PRO A 417 8.35 -1.44 22.83
C PRO A 417 8.28 -2.61 21.82
N ILE A 418 7.28 -3.48 21.94
CA ILE A 418 7.06 -4.60 21.01
C ILE A 418 6.61 -4.07 19.64
N LEU A 419 5.70 -3.08 19.63
CA LEU A 419 5.26 -2.42 18.40
C LEU A 419 6.43 -1.71 17.71
N CYS A 420 7.29 -1.02 18.48
CA CYS A 420 8.51 -0.38 17.98
C CYS A 420 9.48 -1.38 17.35
N ALA A 421 9.70 -2.51 18.01
CA ALA A 421 10.53 -3.58 17.46
C ALA A 421 9.94 -4.11 16.14
N PHE A 422 8.63 -4.34 16.07
CA PHE A 422 7.97 -4.82 14.85
C PHE A 422 8.10 -3.83 13.67
N ILE A 423 7.82 -2.55 13.90
CA ILE A 423 7.95 -1.50 12.86
C ILE A 423 9.41 -1.37 12.42
N THR A 424 10.36 -1.46 13.37
CA THR A 424 11.81 -1.44 13.06
C THR A 424 12.22 -2.63 12.20
N VAL A 425 11.68 -3.83 12.46
CA VAL A 425 11.90 -5.02 11.63
C VAL A 425 11.38 -4.80 10.21
N MET A 426 10.14 -4.33 10.06
CA MET A 426 9.56 -4.05 8.75
C MET A 426 10.39 -3.03 7.98
N PHE A 427 10.76 -1.93 8.63
CA PHE A 427 11.59 -0.89 8.03
C PHE A 427 12.97 -1.42 7.59
N MET A 428 13.63 -2.22 8.43
CA MET A 428 14.90 -2.85 8.10
C MET A 428 14.77 -3.83 6.92
N LEU A 429 13.71 -4.64 6.87
CA LEU A 429 13.46 -5.55 5.76
C LEU A 429 13.27 -4.80 4.43
N ASN A 430 12.55 -3.68 4.45
CA ASN A 430 12.38 -2.81 3.28
C ASN A 430 13.73 -2.25 2.81
N ILE A 431 14.56 -1.72 3.73
CA ILE A 431 15.91 -1.26 3.39
C ILE A 431 16.77 -2.40 2.84
N CYS A 432 16.73 -3.59 3.45
CA CYS A 432 17.45 -4.77 2.97
C CYS A 432 17.05 -5.17 1.54
N ASN A 433 15.76 -5.07 1.21
CA ASN A 433 15.27 -5.32 -0.13
C ASN A 433 15.90 -4.33 -1.13
N GLU A 434 15.90 -3.04 -0.80
CA GLU A 434 16.50 -2.00 -1.64
C GLU A 434 18.02 -2.18 -1.80
N LEU A 435 18.75 -2.47 -0.71
CA LEU A 435 20.19 -2.77 -0.73
C LEU A 435 20.52 -4.00 -1.58
N ARG A 436 19.64 -5.00 -1.60
CA ARG A 436 19.78 -6.18 -2.45
C ARG A 436 19.63 -5.82 -3.93
N LEU A 437 18.60 -5.04 -4.26
CA LEU A 437 18.36 -4.60 -5.64
C LEU A 437 19.53 -3.75 -6.14
N LEU A 438 20.07 -2.88 -5.30
CA LEU A 438 21.30 -2.12 -5.54
C LEU A 438 22.53 -3.00 -5.82
N CYS A 439 22.70 -4.04 -5.01
CA CYS A 439 23.76 -5.04 -5.18
C CYS A 439 23.62 -5.83 -6.50
N ASP A 440 22.40 -6.06 -6.95
CA ASP A 440 22.12 -6.80 -8.17
C ASP A 440 22.28 -5.89 -9.40
N PHE A 441 21.85 -4.63 -9.33
CA PHE A 441 22.15 -3.59 -10.32
C PHE A 441 23.65 -3.37 -10.49
N GLY A 442 24.38 -3.11 -9.40
CA GLY A 442 25.83 -2.88 -9.46
C GLY A 442 26.59 -4.07 -10.05
N LYS A 443 26.12 -5.30 -9.81
CA LYS A 443 26.68 -6.50 -10.44
C LYS A 443 26.31 -6.62 -11.92
N ALA A 444 25.06 -6.35 -12.30
CA ALA A 444 24.66 -6.33 -13.70
C ALA A 444 25.51 -5.35 -14.49
N VAL A 445 25.69 -4.11 -13.98
CA VAL A 445 26.54 -3.08 -14.59
C VAL A 445 28.01 -3.49 -14.67
N SER A 446 28.51 -4.24 -13.68
CA SER A 446 29.90 -4.70 -13.65
C SER A 446 30.19 -5.82 -14.65
N VAL A 447 29.17 -6.58 -15.07
CA VAL A 447 29.30 -7.74 -15.97
C VAL A 447 29.04 -7.38 -17.42
N LEU A 448 28.28 -6.32 -17.68
CA LEU A 448 27.99 -5.89 -19.04
C LEU A 448 29.27 -5.78 -19.89
N PRO A 449 29.28 -6.37 -21.11
CA PRO A 449 30.43 -6.31 -21.98
C PRO A 449 30.77 -4.86 -22.33
N ARG A 450 32.07 -4.55 -22.27
CA ARG A 450 32.58 -3.19 -22.45
C ARG A 450 32.98 -2.98 -23.90
N GLY A 451 32.41 -1.96 -24.54
CA GLY A 451 32.68 -1.55 -25.92
C GLY A 451 33.18 -0.10 -26.02
N SER A 452 33.63 0.30 -27.21
CA SER A 452 34.03 1.70 -27.48
C SER A 452 32.83 2.65 -27.62
N SER A 453 31.66 2.12 -27.97
CA SER A 453 30.39 2.83 -28.04
C SER A 453 29.30 2.01 -27.33
N THR A 454 28.26 2.69 -26.84
CA THR A 454 27.09 2.00 -26.27
C THR A 454 26.12 1.71 -27.39
N VAL A 455 25.89 0.44 -27.68
CA VAL A 455 25.01 0.01 -28.75
C VAL A 455 23.75 -0.60 -28.14
N ILE A 456 22.60 0.02 -28.42
CA ILE A 456 21.28 -0.48 -28.05
C ILE A 456 20.62 -0.93 -29.36
N ASN A 457 20.51 -2.24 -29.54
CA ASN A 457 19.84 -2.81 -30.71
C ASN A 457 18.35 -2.93 -30.41
N SER A 458 17.53 -2.27 -31.22
CA SER A 458 16.08 -2.44 -31.19
C SER A 458 15.70 -3.59 -32.12
N HIS A 459 15.21 -4.70 -31.58
CA HIS A 459 14.67 -5.81 -32.35
C HIS A 459 13.23 -6.09 -31.91
N LEU A 460 12.25 -5.98 -32.82
CA LEU A 460 10.84 -6.32 -32.57
C LEU A 460 10.23 -5.69 -31.30
N LYS A 461 10.38 -4.36 -31.14
CA LYS A 461 9.93 -3.60 -29.95
C LYS A 461 10.63 -3.94 -28.62
N ARG A 462 11.62 -4.83 -28.62
CA ARG A 462 12.48 -5.11 -27.46
C ARG A 462 13.84 -4.45 -27.66
N PHE A 463 14.35 -3.83 -26.61
CA PHE A 463 15.68 -3.23 -26.62
C PHE A 463 16.67 -4.20 -25.97
N HIS A 464 17.70 -4.55 -26.73
CA HIS A 464 18.83 -5.32 -26.24
C HIS A 464 20.04 -4.40 -26.06
N LEU A 465 20.60 -4.43 -24.86
CA LEU A 465 21.85 -3.74 -24.56
C LEU A 465 23.02 -4.67 -24.90
N GLU A 466 23.70 -4.40 -26.02
CA GLU A 466 24.78 -5.27 -26.51
C GLU A 466 26.11 -4.96 -25.83
N SER A 467 26.44 -3.68 -25.64
CA SER A 467 27.68 -3.26 -24.99
C SER A 467 27.56 -1.87 -24.35
N ILE A 468 28.37 -1.63 -23.32
CA ILE A 468 28.45 -0.35 -22.59
C ILE A 468 29.85 0.27 -22.71
N THR A 469 29.95 1.60 -22.75
CA THR A 469 31.26 2.27 -22.69
C THR A 469 31.90 2.19 -21.29
N TRP A 470 33.23 2.15 -21.26
CA TRP A 470 33.99 2.11 -20.01
C TRP A 470 33.70 3.30 -19.10
N ASN A 471 33.65 4.51 -19.68
CA ASN A 471 33.42 5.75 -18.93
C ASN A 471 32.07 5.74 -18.20
N ARG A 472 31.01 5.19 -18.83
CA ARG A 472 29.70 5.08 -18.18
C ARG A 472 29.72 4.05 -17.06
N SER A 473 30.31 2.88 -17.27
CA SER A 473 30.45 1.86 -16.22
C SER A 473 31.17 2.44 -14.99
N VAL A 474 32.27 3.18 -15.20
CA VAL A 474 33.00 3.86 -14.12
C VAL A 474 32.16 4.95 -13.45
N MET A 475 31.37 5.72 -14.20
CA MET A 475 30.46 6.74 -13.66
C MET A 475 29.32 6.16 -12.83
N MET A 476 28.85 4.94 -13.13
CA MET A 476 27.78 4.29 -12.36
C MET A 476 28.25 3.81 -10.97
N ILE A 477 29.54 3.47 -10.81
CA ILE A 477 30.09 3.02 -9.52
C ILE A 477 29.85 4.05 -8.39
N PRO A 478 30.25 5.33 -8.52
CA PRO A 478 29.99 6.32 -7.47
C PRO A 478 28.50 6.59 -7.26
N LEU A 479 27.64 6.47 -8.28
CA LEU A 479 26.20 6.61 -8.11
C LEU A 479 25.62 5.48 -7.25
N VAL A 480 26.03 4.23 -7.52
CA VAL A 480 25.64 3.08 -6.70
C VAL A 480 26.15 3.24 -5.27
N LEU A 481 27.40 3.65 -5.07
CA LEU A 481 27.96 3.89 -3.73
C LEU A 481 27.23 5.02 -2.98
N LEU A 482 26.86 6.10 -3.69
CA LEU A 482 26.07 7.19 -3.12
C LEU A 482 24.70 6.70 -2.67
N GLN A 483 24.02 5.88 -3.47
CA GLN A 483 22.72 5.32 -3.12
C GLN A 483 22.82 4.34 -1.94
N PHE A 484 23.87 3.50 -1.88
CA PHE A 484 24.18 2.70 -0.70
C PHE A 484 24.36 3.55 0.56
N PHE A 485 25.10 4.66 0.43
CA PHE A 485 25.34 5.58 1.53
C PHE A 485 24.04 6.24 2.03
N ILE A 486 23.19 6.72 1.12
CA ILE A 486 21.88 7.31 1.46
C ILE A 486 20.99 6.28 2.15
N ALA A 487 20.88 5.05 1.62
CA ALA A 487 20.09 3.99 2.24
C ALA A 487 20.61 3.61 3.63
N GLY A 488 21.94 3.55 3.81
CA GLY A 488 22.57 3.30 5.10
C GLY A 488 22.32 4.42 6.12
N LEU A 489 22.43 5.69 5.69
CA LEU A 489 22.08 6.84 6.53
C LEU A 489 20.60 6.82 6.93
N LEU A 490 19.70 6.56 6.00
CA LEU A 490 18.26 6.48 6.27
C LEU A 490 17.94 5.34 7.24
N LEU A 491 18.63 4.20 7.16
CA LEU A 491 18.45 3.09 8.09
C LEU A 491 18.80 3.50 9.53
N VAL A 492 19.98 4.11 9.73
CA VAL A 492 20.44 4.53 11.05
C VAL A 492 19.54 5.63 11.61
N THR A 493 19.34 6.69 10.84
CA THR A 493 18.58 7.87 11.29
C THR A 493 17.09 7.59 11.42
N GLY A 494 16.50 6.78 10.54
CA GLY A 494 15.11 6.33 10.63
C GLY A 494 14.88 5.44 11.85
N THR A 495 15.81 4.54 12.17
CA THR A 495 15.72 3.72 13.39
C THR A 495 15.78 4.57 14.65
N LEU A 496 16.72 5.53 14.73
CA LEU A 496 16.80 6.47 15.85
C LEU A 496 15.50 7.29 15.99
N TRP A 497 14.92 7.74 14.88
CA TRP A 497 13.66 8.50 14.89
C TRP A 497 12.47 7.65 15.35
N LEU A 498 12.38 6.38 14.94
CA LEU A 498 11.36 5.44 15.42
C LEU A 498 11.48 5.20 16.92
N VAL A 499 12.68 4.89 17.40
CA VAL A 499 12.94 4.57 18.81
C VAL A 499 12.71 5.77 19.74
N ALA A 500 12.83 7.00 19.22
CA ALA A 500 12.54 8.22 19.96
C ALA A 500 11.03 8.57 20.03
N THR A 501 10.16 7.81 19.37
CA THR A 501 8.71 8.09 19.31
C THR A 501 7.94 7.33 20.39
N ARG A 502 7.13 8.04 21.18
CA ARG A 502 6.43 7.51 22.38
C ARG A 502 4.96 7.22 22.15
N SER A 503 4.31 7.90 21.21
CA SER A 503 2.94 7.59 20.82
C SER A 503 2.93 6.41 19.84
N CYS A 504 2.14 5.38 20.13
CA CYS A 504 2.00 4.23 19.24
C CYS A 504 1.43 4.62 17.86
N GLU A 505 0.53 5.61 17.84
CA GLU A 505 -0.04 6.15 16.59
C GLU A 505 1.03 6.87 15.77
N GLU A 506 1.81 7.75 16.41
CA GLU A 506 2.92 8.43 15.75
C GLU A 506 3.98 7.45 15.26
N LEU A 507 4.22 6.36 16.00
CA LEU A 507 5.20 5.34 15.64
C LEU A 507 4.82 4.62 14.35
N LEU A 508 3.55 4.25 14.19
CA LEU A 508 3.01 3.69 12.95
C LEU A 508 3.09 4.69 11.80
N LEU A 509 2.68 5.94 12.04
CA LEU A 509 2.73 7.00 11.04
C LEU A 509 4.17 7.27 10.57
N ASN A 510 5.13 7.34 11.50
CA ASN A 510 6.54 7.55 11.20
C ASN A 510 7.14 6.36 10.45
N GLY A 511 6.77 5.13 10.79
CA GLY A 511 7.18 3.93 10.06
C GLY A 511 6.67 3.90 8.61
N MET A 512 5.42 4.27 8.39
CA MET A 512 4.86 4.40 7.04
C MET A 512 5.54 5.54 6.26
N ALA A 513 5.78 6.69 6.90
CA ALA A 513 6.47 7.81 6.28
C ALA A 513 7.90 7.44 5.84
N LEU A 514 8.65 6.69 6.66
CA LEU A 514 9.96 6.18 6.31
C LEU A 514 9.94 5.23 5.10
N THR A 515 8.87 4.43 4.97
CA THR A 515 8.68 3.58 3.79
C THR A 515 8.42 4.41 2.54
N TYR A 516 7.55 5.41 2.63
CA TYR A 516 7.29 6.33 1.51
C TYR A 516 8.53 7.12 1.07
N ILE A 517 9.40 7.50 2.01
CA ILE A 517 10.66 8.20 1.71
C ILE A 517 11.56 7.36 0.78
N MET A 518 11.55 6.03 0.93
CA MET A 518 12.33 5.14 0.07
C MET A 518 11.82 5.10 -1.38
N GLU A 519 10.55 5.41 -1.63
CA GLU A 519 9.90 5.39 -2.96
C GLU A 519 9.98 6.76 -3.68
N VAL A 520 10.58 7.78 -3.05
CA VAL A 520 10.63 9.14 -3.60
C VAL A 520 11.40 9.20 -4.93
N ASP A 521 12.39 8.35 -5.15
CA ASP A 521 13.13 8.30 -6.42
C ASP A 521 12.30 7.73 -7.57
N GLU A 522 11.39 6.80 -7.31
CA GLU A 522 10.38 6.31 -8.27
C GLU A 522 9.42 7.44 -8.65
N LEU A 523 8.98 8.23 -7.67
CA LEU A 523 8.14 9.40 -7.92
C LEU A 523 8.86 10.42 -8.80
N ILE A 524 10.11 10.75 -8.49
CA ILE A 524 10.92 11.69 -9.28
C ILE A 524 11.15 11.12 -10.68
N TYR A 525 11.31 9.81 -10.84
CA TYR A 525 11.41 9.18 -12.14
C TYR A 525 10.15 9.43 -12.98
N HIS A 526 8.97 9.21 -12.43
CA HIS A 526 7.73 9.43 -13.19
C HIS A 526 7.54 10.88 -13.65
N PHE A 527 8.01 11.85 -12.87
CA PHE A 527 7.92 13.28 -13.21
C PHE A 527 9.03 13.77 -14.14
N MET A 528 10.28 13.44 -13.84
CA MET A 528 11.46 14.03 -14.49
C MET A 528 11.98 13.18 -15.65
N CYS A 529 11.62 11.90 -15.74
CA CYS A 529 12.13 11.03 -16.80
C CYS A 529 11.38 11.26 -18.13
N PRO A 530 12.10 11.57 -19.24
CA PRO A 530 11.50 11.70 -20.55
C PRO A 530 10.72 10.44 -20.95
N LYS A 531 9.56 10.60 -21.60
CA LYS A 531 8.70 9.48 -22.04
C LYS A 531 9.46 8.45 -22.89
N LYS A 532 10.45 8.88 -23.68
CA LYS A 532 11.30 8.00 -24.49
C LYS A 532 12.12 7.04 -23.62
N ILE A 533 12.68 7.52 -22.51
CA ILE A 533 13.47 6.68 -21.61
C ILE A 533 12.57 5.75 -20.81
N ARG A 534 11.39 6.22 -20.41
CA ARG A 534 10.38 5.33 -19.81
C ARG A 534 9.99 4.18 -20.73
N ALA A 535 9.74 4.47 -22.01
CA ALA A 535 9.44 3.44 -23.00
C ALA A 535 10.60 2.45 -23.19
N ILE A 536 11.85 2.93 -23.15
CA ILE A 536 13.04 2.09 -23.30
C ILE A 536 13.27 1.24 -22.06
N VAL A 537 13.20 1.81 -20.85
CA VAL A 537 13.34 1.09 -19.58
C VAL A 537 12.27 0.00 -19.48
N GLY A 538 11.00 0.32 -19.75
CA GLY A 538 9.91 -0.65 -19.71
C GLY A 538 9.95 -1.71 -20.82
N SER A 539 10.72 -1.50 -21.89
CA SER A 539 10.87 -2.44 -23.00
C SER A 539 12.27 -3.07 -23.08
N LEU A 540 13.13 -2.81 -22.09
CA LEU A 540 14.48 -3.35 -22.07
C LEU A 540 14.44 -4.82 -21.65
N GLN A 541 15.16 -5.67 -22.38
CA GLN A 541 15.25 -7.07 -21.97
C GLN A 541 15.99 -7.16 -20.63
N PRO A 542 15.56 -8.05 -19.70
CA PRO A 542 16.27 -8.27 -18.46
C PRO A 542 17.73 -8.66 -18.73
N LEU A 543 18.67 -8.06 -18.01
CA LEU A 543 20.11 -8.29 -18.18
C LEU A 543 20.51 -9.64 -17.61
N ASP A 544 21.14 -10.48 -18.42
CA ASP A 544 21.68 -11.76 -17.96
C ASP A 544 22.82 -11.54 -16.96
N MET A 545 22.63 -11.97 -15.72
CA MET A 545 23.68 -11.98 -14.72
C MET A 545 24.51 -13.27 -14.89
N PRO A 546 25.84 -13.18 -14.81
CA PRO A 546 26.68 -14.34 -15.02
C PRO A 546 26.47 -15.31 -13.86
N VAL A 547 26.39 -16.59 -14.18
CA VAL A 547 26.29 -17.62 -13.16
C VAL A 547 27.59 -17.61 -12.37
N ALA A 548 27.53 -17.18 -11.11
CA ALA A 548 28.67 -17.28 -10.21
C ALA A 548 29.13 -18.75 -10.22
N ARG A 549 30.36 -18.99 -10.70
CA ARG A 549 30.99 -20.31 -10.78
C ARG A 549 30.80 -21.01 -9.42
N LYS A 550 30.33 -22.27 -9.43
CA LYS A 550 29.82 -23.15 -8.34
C LYS A 550 30.43 -22.99 -6.92
N ASN A 551 30.49 -21.78 -6.39
CA ASN A 551 30.99 -21.49 -5.08
C ASN A 551 29.79 -21.53 -4.11
N CYS A 552 29.93 -22.32 -3.05
CA CYS A 552 28.94 -22.52 -1.98
C CYS A 552 28.36 -21.18 -1.44
N PHE A 553 29.12 -20.09 -1.57
CA PHE A 553 28.73 -18.71 -1.26
C PHE A 553 27.42 -18.23 -1.90
N HIS A 554 26.95 -18.83 -3.01
CA HIS A 554 25.70 -18.37 -3.62
C HIS A 554 24.47 -18.64 -2.74
N GLN A 555 24.44 -19.75 -2.01
CA GLN A 555 23.34 -20.06 -1.09
C GLN A 555 23.37 -19.11 0.12
N VAL A 556 24.55 -18.88 0.70
CA VAL A 556 24.72 -17.97 1.85
C VAL A 556 24.32 -16.54 1.50
N ARG A 557 24.56 -16.09 0.26
CA ARG A 557 24.17 -14.75 -0.21
C ARG A 557 22.67 -14.47 -0.08
N GLN A 558 21.81 -15.46 -0.27
CA GLN A 558 20.35 -15.28 -0.15
C GLN A 558 19.93 -15.11 1.32
N PHE A 559 20.62 -15.78 2.24
CA PHE A 559 20.35 -15.67 3.68
C PHE A 559 21.04 -14.48 4.34
N LEU A 560 22.12 -13.97 3.74
CA LEU A 560 22.88 -12.83 4.26
C LEU A 560 22.02 -11.61 4.64
N PRO A 561 21.11 -11.08 3.80
CA PRO A 561 20.28 -9.94 4.20
C PRO A 561 19.35 -10.26 5.37
N ILE A 562 18.84 -11.49 5.46
CA ILE A 562 17.99 -11.93 6.58
C ILE A 562 18.82 -12.00 7.87
N ILE A 563 20.02 -12.58 7.81
CA ILE A 563 20.93 -12.66 8.96
C ILE A 563 21.32 -11.25 9.42
N LEU A 564 21.65 -10.35 8.49
CA LEU A 564 21.98 -8.96 8.80
C LEU A 564 20.79 -8.21 9.40
N ALA A 565 19.57 -8.43 8.89
CA ALA A 565 18.35 -7.84 9.44
C ALA A 565 18.09 -8.33 10.88
N LEU A 566 18.21 -9.64 11.13
CA LEU A 566 18.05 -10.21 12.47
C LEU A 566 19.11 -9.70 13.46
N LEU A 567 20.37 -9.62 13.02
CA LEU A 567 21.46 -9.06 13.81
C LEU A 567 21.21 -7.60 14.15
N PHE A 568 20.86 -6.79 13.15
CA PHE A 568 20.55 -5.38 13.33
C PHE A 568 19.39 -5.16 14.29
N VAL A 569 18.27 -5.86 14.11
CA VAL A 569 17.11 -5.78 15.01
C VAL A 569 17.45 -6.21 16.43
N SER A 570 18.26 -7.26 16.59
CA SER A 570 18.69 -7.71 17.91
C SER A 570 19.54 -6.64 18.60
N ILE A 571 20.48 -6.03 17.86
CA ILE A 571 21.33 -4.94 18.35
C ILE A 571 20.49 -3.71 18.70
N THR A 572 19.56 -3.28 17.84
CA THR A 572 18.74 -2.08 18.10
C THR A 572 17.74 -2.32 19.23
N SER A 573 17.18 -3.51 19.34
CA SER A 573 16.31 -3.89 20.46
C SER A 573 17.07 -3.83 21.78
N TRP A 574 18.27 -4.43 21.82
CA TRP A 574 19.11 -4.45 23.01
C TRP A 574 19.68 -3.08 23.38
N ALA A 575 20.23 -2.36 22.41
CA ALA A 575 20.99 -1.13 22.65
C ALA A 575 20.14 0.14 22.69
N LEU A 576 18.96 0.16 22.05
CA LEU A 576 18.15 1.37 21.90
C LEU A 576 16.74 1.21 22.48
N ILE A 577 16.01 0.14 22.12
CA ILE A 577 14.59 0.00 22.53
C ILE A 577 14.47 -0.32 24.02
N LEU A 578 15.23 -1.29 24.54
CA LEU A 578 15.16 -1.69 25.95
C LEU A 578 15.56 -0.53 26.90
N PRO A 579 16.70 0.16 26.70
CA PRO A 579 17.07 1.29 27.56
C PRO A 579 16.04 2.42 27.53
N ASN A 580 15.42 2.69 26.37
CA ASN A 580 14.35 3.69 26.28
C ASN A 580 13.09 3.26 27.02
N SER A 581 12.74 1.96 27.03
CA SER A 581 11.60 1.48 27.81
C SER A 581 11.84 1.61 29.32
N GLU A 582 13.04 1.24 29.80
CA GLU A 582 13.44 1.42 31.20
C GLU A 582 13.49 2.90 31.60
N LEU A 583 13.90 3.79 30.70
CA LEU A 583 13.88 5.23 30.95
C LEU A 583 12.44 5.76 31.08
N VAL A 584 11.52 5.31 30.22
CA VAL A 584 10.11 5.71 30.31
C VAL A 584 9.48 5.23 31.62
N GLU A 585 9.78 4.01 32.04
CA GLU A 585 9.36 3.47 33.34
C GLU A 585 9.91 4.30 34.50
N ARG A 586 11.22 4.62 34.48
CA ARG A 586 11.84 5.52 35.47
C ARG A 586 11.25 6.92 35.50
N VAL A 587 10.81 7.47 34.36
CA VAL A 587 10.12 8.76 34.33
C VAL A 587 8.74 8.67 35.00
N LEU A 588 7.98 7.60 34.75
CA LEU A 588 6.70 7.38 35.44
C LEU A 588 6.89 7.17 36.94
N GLU A 589 7.87 6.37 37.34
CA GLU A 589 8.25 6.20 38.75
C GLU A 589 8.66 7.52 39.40
N ALA A 590 9.47 8.34 38.71
CA ALA A 590 9.86 9.66 39.22
C ALA A 590 8.69 10.65 39.34
N MET A 591 7.65 10.52 38.50
CA MET A 591 6.45 11.35 38.59
C MET A 591 5.51 10.93 39.71
N CYS A 592 5.36 9.63 39.96
CA CYS A 592 4.30 9.09 40.83
C CYS A 592 4.79 8.43 42.12
N GLY A 593 6.10 8.22 42.26
CA GLY A 593 6.75 7.53 43.38
C GLY A 593 6.47 6.03 43.43
N ASP A 594 7.23 5.32 44.27
CA ASP A 594 7.21 3.86 44.44
C ASP A 594 5.89 3.27 44.99
N GLY A 595 4.87 4.12 45.24
CA GLY A 595 3.63 3.76 45.93
C GLY A 595 2.50 3.27 45.02
N VAL A 596 2.62 3.41 43.69
CA VAL A 596 1.56 3.00 42.75
C VAL A 596 1.88 1.60 42.21
N HIS A 597 1.42 0.57 42.92
CA HIS A 597 1.47 -0.80 42.41
C HIS A 597 0.47 -0.95 41.24
N TRP A 598 1.01 -1.14 40.02
CA TRP A 598 0.26 -1.48 38.80
C TRP A 598 -0.26 -2.92 38.87
N ASN A 599 -1.43 -3.12 39.49
CA ASN A 599 -2.13 -4.42 39.52
C ASN A 599 -3.17 -4.54 38.42
#